data_AF-A0A7C2A2K5-F1
#
_entry.id   AF-A0A7C2A2K5-F1
#
_cell.length_a   1.000
_cell.length_b   1.000
_cell.length_c   1.000
_cell.angle_alpha   90.00
_cell.angle_beta   90.00
_cell.angle_gamma   90.00
#
_symmetry.space_group_name_H-M   'P 1'
#
loop_
_entity.id
_entity.type
_entity.pdbx_description
1 polymer ?
#
loop_
_entity_poly.entity_id
_entity_poly.type
_entity_poly.pdbx_seq_one_letter_code
_entity_poly.pdbx_strand_id
1 'polypeptide(L)'
;MTPWIDGDPGDRIIKGAEDSGEIIKIFNCKAYTESQGMLCEDILDKRAFDILSSRLDPIILSGNYLCKRLGMTGMLYTSFNYYTADDQPKQFDEIFCYIDTADTGKDFLCSPIAGIKYDKDEFGLHIKKAYILDVLYTQEGLGITEQMMVDFLVKNNIQNSMNVRAESQAGGGYFSLNVKKKIRNDHPTAKIYIESFHQSENKIARINANSNTIMKYFYFPKDWRTRNKHWAGYSEAMCKYSKEGTNTHDDGPDATTGLAEHVNTELTMLDALKQRRKA
;
A
#
# COMPACT_ATOMS: atom_id res chain seq x y z
N MET A 1 -12.59 -17.03 20.75
CA MET A 1 -11.19 -17.47 20.64
C MET A 1 -10.45 -16.45 19.81
N THR A 2 -9.20 -16.14 20.14
CA THR A 2 -8.41 -15.18 19.35
C THR A 2 -8.18 -15.73 17.94
N PRO A 3 -8.63 -15.01 16.89
CA PRO A 3 -8.47 -15.43 15.50
C PRO A 3 -7.04 -15.13 15.03
N TRP A 4 -6.13 -16.06 15.23
CA TRP A 4 -4.71 -15.84 14.92
C TRP A 4 -4.44 -16.02 13.42
N ILE A 5 -4.77 -17.19 12.90
CA ILE A 5 -4.44 -17.61 11.53
C ILE A 5 -5.54 -18.50 10.96
N ASP A 6 -5.58 -18.63 9.64
CA ASP A 6 -6.45 -19.62 8.99
C ASP A 6 -6.02 -21.04 9.38
N GLY A 7 -7.00 -21.91 9.60
CA GLY A 7 -6.78 -23.26 10.14
C GLY A 7 -6.50 -23.32 11.65
N ASP A 8 -6.57 -22.19 12.37
CA ASP A 8 -6.59 -22.18 13.82
C ASP A 8 -7.83 -22.93 14.37
N PRO A 9 -7.85 -23.32 15.66
CA PRO A 9 -8.97 -24.10 16.19
C PRO A 9 -10.32 -23.41 16.03
N GLY A 10 -10.37 -22.08 16.07
CA GLY A 10 -11.60 -21.32 15.82
C GLY A 10 -12.06 -21.42 14.37
N ASP A 11 -11.14 -21.36 13.40
CA ASP A 11 -11.43 -21.51 11.97
C ASP A 11 -11.93 -22.92 11.64
N ARG A 12 -11.33 -23.94 12.28
CA ARG A 12 -11.76 -25.34 12.13
C ARG A 12 -13.16 -25.58 12.69
N ILE A 13 -13.51 -24.95 13.81
CA ILE A 13 -14.87 -25.03 14.37
C ILE A 13 -15.87 -24.36 13.43
N ILE A 14 -15.53 -23.21 12.85
CA ILE A 14 -16.41 -22.51 11.89
C ILE A 14 -16.65 -23.39 10.66
N LYS A 15 -15.58 -23.91 10.04
CA LYS A 15 -15.69 -24.80 8.88
C LYS A 15 -16.45 -26.08 9.18
N GLY A 16 -16.18 -26.71 10.32
CA GLY A 16 -16.92 -27.90 10.75
C GLY A 16 -18.41 -27.64 10.96
N ALA A 17 -18.78 -26.46 11.48
CA ALA A 17 -20.18 -26.07 11.62
C ALA A 17 -20.84 -25.82 10.25
N GLU A 18 -20.14 -25.18 9.32
CA GLU A 18 -20.61 -24.99 7.93
C GLU A 18 -20.84 -26.33 7.23
N ASP A 19 -19.90 -27.26 7.35
CA ASP A 19 -19.96 -28.60 6.74
C ASP A 19 -21.08 -29.47 7.33
N SER A 20 -21.37 -29.32 8.63
CA SER A 20 -22.41 -30.08 9.33
C SER A 20 -23.79 -29.41 9.35
N GLY A 21 -23.89 -28.18 8.86
CA GLY A 21 -25.11 -27.37 8.90
C GLY A 21 -25.48 -26.87 10.31
N GLU A 22 -24.53 -26.86 11.25
CA GLU A 22 -24.71 -26.31 12.59
C GLU A 22 -24.77 -24.77 12.56
N ILE A 23 -25.72 -24.20 13.31
CA ILE A 23 -25.83 -22.75 13.45
C ILE A 23 -24.94 -22.30 14.60
N ILE A 24 -23.83 -21.66 14.27
CA ILE A 24 -22.95 -21.00 15.24
C ILE A 24 -23.14 -19.48 15.21
N LYS A 25 -23.06 -18.84 16.38
CA LYS A 25 -23.02 -17.38 16.49
C LYS A 25 -21.61 -16.92 16.81
N ILE A 26 -21.03 -16.12 15.93
CA ILE A 26 -19.69 -15.55 16.10
C ILE A 26 -19.83 -14.13 16.62
N PHE A 27 -19.27 -13.87 17.79
CA PHE A 27 -19.17 -12.52 18.35
C PHE A 27 -17.76 -11.98 18.11
N ASN A 28 -17.67 -10.87 17.39
CA ASN A 28 -16.42 -10.23 17.00
C ASN A 28 -16.50 -8.73 17.31
N CYS A 29 -15.68 -8.27 18.24
CA CYS A 29 -15.59 -6.87 18.63
C CYS A 29 -14.14 -6.40 18.58
N LYS A 30 -13.87 -5.46 17.67
CA LYS A 30 -12.58 -4.80 17.56
C LYS A 30 -12.38 -3.89 18.77
N ALA A 31 -11.16 -3.85 19.29
CA ALA A 31 -10.77 -2.95 20.38
C ALA A 31 -10.91 -1.46 20.00
N TYR A 32 -10.83 -1.13 18.71
CA TYR A 32 -11.01 0.21 18.18
C TYR A 32 -11.73 0.20 16.82
N THR A 33 -12.66 1.13 16.61
CA THR A 33 -13.26 1.45 15.32
C THR A 33 -13.42 2.96 15.15
N GLU A 34 -13.37 3.48 13.91
CA GLU A 34 -13.56 4.92 13.67
C GLU A 34 -14.96 5.43 14.07
N SER A 35 -15.98 4.58 13.96
CA SER A 35 -17.38 4.96 14.25
C SER A 35 -17.74 4.91 15.73
N GLN A 36 -17.13 4.01 16.51
CA GLN A 36 -17.47 3.80 17.93
C GLN A 36 -16.32 4.14 18.89
N GLY A 37 -15.13 4.47 18.38
CA GLY A 37 -13.95 4.71 19.20
C GLY A 37 -13.41 3.41 19.81
N MET A 38 -12.86 3.51 21.03
CA MET A 38 -12.41 2.34 21.78
C MET A 38 -13.60 1.51 22.26
N LEU A 39 -13.47 0.19 22.24
CA LEU A 39 -14.51 -0.72 22.73
C LEU A 39 -14.82 -0.51 24.22
N CYS A 40 -13.79 -0.24 25.02
CA CYS A 40 -13.91 0.02 26.45
C CYS A 40 -12.68 0.81 26.95
N GLU A 41 -12.85 2.12 27.12
CA GLU A 41 -11.75 3.02 27.53
C GLU A 41 -11.24 2.77 28.95
N ASP A 42 -12.07 2.22 29.84
CA ASP A 42 -11.68 1.87 31.21
C ASP A 42 -10.64 0.72 31.26
N ILE A 43 -10.62 -0.12 30.23
CA ILE A 43 -9.69 -1.26 30.11
C ILE A 43 -8.51 -0.90 29.21
N LEU A 44 -8.79 -0.26 28.07
CA LEU A 44 -7.78 0.11 27.09
C LEU A 44 -8.17 1.43 26.45
N ASP A 45 -7.56 2.51 26.93
CA ASP A 45 -7.76 3.82 26.33
C ASP A 45 -7.06 3.95 24.96
N LYS A 46 -7.44 4.98 24.21
CA LYS A 46 -6.94 5.20 22.85
C LYS A 46 -5.43 5.39 22.80
N ARG A 47 -4.85 6.12 23.77
CA ARG A 47 -3.41 6.37 23.83
C ARG A 47 -2.63 5.09 24.06
N ALA A 48 -3.08 4.27 25.00
CA ALA A 48 -2.49 2.97 25.31
C ALA A 48 -2.61 2.01 24.13
N PHE A 49 -3.76 1.98 23.46
CA PHE A 49 -3.95 1.20 22.23
C PHE A 49 -3.00 1.61 21.12
N ASP A 50 -2.77 2.91 20.91
CA ASP A 50 -1.84 3.40 19.87
C ASP A 50 -0.39 3.00 20.20
N ILE A 51 0.02 3.10 21.48
CA ILE A 51 1.35 2.64 21.92
C ILE A 51 1.50 1.13 21.71
N LEU A 52 0.51 0.32 22.10
CA LEU A 52 0.50 -1.13 21.91
C LEU A 52 0.55 -1.50 20.44
N SER A 53 -0.29 -0.87 19.62
CA SER A 53 -0.33 -1.08 18.17
C SER A 53 1.00 -0.76 17.50
N SER A 54 1.76 0.17 18.05
CA SER A 54 3.10 0.49 17.57
C SER A 54 4.18 -0.53 17.98
N ARG A 55 3.94 -1.40 18.97
CA ARG A 55 4.96 -2.31 19.50
C ARG A 55 4.73 -3.76 19.12
N LEU A 56 3.47 -4.13 18.90
CA LEU A 56 3.09 -5.51 18.64
C LEU A 56 3.37 -5.91 17.20
N ASP A 57 3.71 -7.19 17.04
CA ASP A 57 3.73 -7.82 15.72
C ASP A 57 2.33 -7.70 15.07
N PRO A 58 2.23 -7.41 13.76
CA PRO A 58 0.95 -7.23 13.08
C PRO A 58 -0.03 -8.39 13.22
N ILE A 59 0.45 -9.64 13.24
CA ILE A 59 -0.40 -10.82 13.44
C ILE A 59 -0.94 -10.86 14.86
N ILE A 60 -0.10 -10.49 15.82
CA ILE A 60 -0.49 -10.42 17.23
C ILE A 60 -1.50 -9.30 17.46
N LEU A 61 -1.32 -8.14 16.86
CA LEU A 61 -2.27 -7.03 16.93
C LEU A 61 -3.60 -7.40 16.28
N SER A 62 -3.54 -7.97 15.07
CA SER A 62 -4.73 -8.32 14.28
C SER A 62 -5.58 -9.38 14.97
N GLY A 63 -4.95 -10.43 15.52
CA GLY A 63 -5.65 -11.48 16.24
C GLY A 63 -6.28 -10.95 17.53
N ASN A 64 -5.47 -10.36 18.42
CA ASN A 64 -5.93 -10.03 19.78
C ASN A 64 -6.85 -8.83 19.86
N TYR A 65 -6.62 -7.81 19.03
CA TYR A 65 -7.29 -6.52 19.18
C TYR A 65 -8.22 -6.17 18.03
N LEU A 66 -7.92 -6.63 16.81
CA LEU A 66 -8.77 -6.36 15.64
C LEU A 66 -9.66 -7.54 15.27
N CYS A 67 -9.54 -8.65 16.01
CA CYS A 67 -10.29 -9.88 15.83
C CYS A 67 -10.33 -10.33 14.36
N LYS A 68 -9.17 -10.30 13.70
CA LYS A 68 -9.02 -10.62 12.28
C LYS A 68 -7.87 -11.60 12.08
N ARG A 69 -8.18 -12.76 11.47
CA ARG A 69 -7.18 -13.76 11.05
C ARG A 69 -6.28 -13.14 9.98
N LEU A 70 -4.98 -13.34 10.13
CA LEU A 70 -4.00 -13.10 9.08
C LEU A 70 -3.37 -14.45 8.72
N GLY A 71 -3.51 -14.89 7.47
CA GLY A 71 -2.99 -16.20 7.05
C GLY A 71 -1.46 -16.20 7.00
N MET A 72 -0.76 -16.84 7.94
CA MET A 72 0.72 -16.81 7.94
C MET A 72 1.36 -17.73 6.88
N THR A 73 0.70 -18.81 6.47
CA THR A 73 1.20 -19.73 5.44
C THR A 73 0.63 -19.35 4.07
N GLY A 74 1.48 -18.83 3.19
CA GLY A 74 1.13 -18.53 1.79
C GLY A 74 1.03 -17.05 1.43
N MET A 75 1.18 -16.11 2.37
CA MET A 75 1.29 -14.67 2.04
C MET A 75 2.54 -14.37 1.23
N LEU A 76 2.42 -13.45 0.28
CA LEU A 76 3.57 -12.98 -0.50
C LEU A 76 4.50 -12.09 0.33
N TYR A 77 3.92 -11.11 1.02
CA TYR A 77 4.67 -10.16 1.84
C TYR A 77 4.76 -10.69 3.28
N THR A 78 5.95 -11.15 3.66
CA THR A 78 6.20 -11.72 4.99
C THR A 78 6.64 -10.68 6.02
N SER A 79 7.11 -9.51 5.55
CA SER A 79 7.54 -8.40 6.40
C SER A 79 7.37 -7.06 5.70
N PHE A 80 7.25 -5.99 6.48
CA PHE A 80 7.27 -4.60 6.00
C PHE A 80 8.23 -3.79 6.86
N ASN A 81 8.95 -2.83 6.25
CA ASN A 81 9.74 -1.87 7.02
C ASN A 81 8.85 -0.69 7.42
N TYR A 82 9.13 -0.11 8.57
CA TYR A 82 8.35 0.99 9.10
C TYR A 82 9.22 2.21 9.39
N TYR A 83 8.61 3.40 9.33
CA TYR A 83 9.24 4.64 9.75
C TYR A 83 8.30 5.45 10.66
N THR A 84 8.89 6.24 11.56
CA THR A 84 8.20 7.31 12.28
C THR A 84 8.55 8.68 11.69
N ALA A 85 7.86 9.74 12.11
CA ALA A 85 8.16 11.09 11.63
C ALA A 85 9.62 11.51 11.89
N ASP A 86 10.25 10.99 12.95
CA ASP A 86 11.64 11.28 13.30
C ASP A 86 12.63 10.52 12.39
N ASP A 87 12.26 9.32 11.93
CA ASP A 87 13.07 8.49 11.04
C ASP A 87 12.94 8.91 9.57
N GLN A 88 11.89 9.67 9.24
CA GLN A 88 11.60 10.09 7.88
C GLN A 88 12.67 11.08 7.38
N PRO A 89 13.22 10.89 6.16
CA PRO A 89 14.09 11.89 5.55
C PRO A 89 13.41 13.25 5.45
N LYS A 90 14.11 14.30 5.88
CA LYS A 90 13.63 15.69 5.76
C LYS A 90 13.48 16.15 4.31
N GLN A 91 14.25 15.53 3.41
CA GLN A 91 14.22 15.78 1.98
C GLN A 91 14.37 14.46 1.23
N PHE A 92 13.61 14.36 0.16
CA PHE A 92 13.65 13.26 -0.80
C PHE A 92 14.35 13.76 -2.05
N ASP A 93 14.95 12.84 -2.79
CA ASP A 93 15.60 13.17 -4.04
C ASP A 93 14.57 13.16 -5.19
N GLU A 94 13.46 12.44 -5.01
CA GLU A 94 12.31 12.43 -5.90
C GLU A 94 11.01 12.17 -5.12
N ILE A 95 9.90 12.77 -5.56
CA ILE A 95 8.54 12.39 -5.18
C ILE A 95 7.90 11.71 -6.38
N PHE A 96 7.46 10.47 -6.20
CA PHE A 96 6.92 9.64 -7.26
C PHE A 96 5.56 9.05 -6.88
N CYS A 97 4.61 9.11 -7.80
CA CYS A 97 3.27 8.52 -7.65
C CYS A 97 3.05 7.50 -8.77
N TYR A 98 2.50 6.34 -8.41
CA TYR A 98 1.94 5.40 -9.37
C TYR A 98 0.42 5.46 -9.25
N ILE A 99 -0.29 5.53 -10.37
CA ILE A 99 -1.74 5.53 -10.43
C ILE A 99 -2.18 4.27 -11.17
N ASP A 100 -2.79 3.35 -10.42
CA ASP A 100 -3.52 2.20 -10.92
C ASP A 100 -5.02 2.58 -10.96
N THR A 101 -5.56 2.78 -12.16
CA THR A 101 -6.93 3.24 -12.35
C THR A 101 -7.92 2.09 -12.26
N ALA A 102 -9.02 2.27 -11.52
CA ALA A 102 -10.12 1.32 -11.56
C ALA A 102 -10.77 1.29 -12.96
N ASP A 103 -10.68 0.16 -13.66
CA ASP A 103 -11.26 -0.02 -15.00
C ASP A 103 -12.72 -0.45 -14.95
N THR A 104 -13.10 -1.24 -13.94
CA THR A 104 -14.49 -1.66 -13.71
C THR A 104 -14.96 -1.24 -12.31
N GLY A 105 -16.27 -1.06 -12.11
CA GLY A 105 -16.83 -0.61 -10.83
C GLY A 105 -16.62 -1.56 -9.63
N LYS A 106 -15.82 -2.62 -9.78
CA LYS A 106 -15.39 -3.52 -8.71
C LYS A 106 -13.94 -3.28 -8.28
N ASP A 107 -13.13 -2.68 -9.13
CA ASP A 107 -11.70 -2.48 -8.90
C ASP A 107 -11.48 -1.23 -8.05
N PHE A 108 -10.40 -1.20 -7.27
CA PHE A 108 -10.07 -0.03 -6.46
C PHE A 108 -9.14 0.87 -7.26
N LEU A 109 -9.43 2.18 -7.27
CA LEU A 109 -8.40 3.16 -7.56
C LEU A 109 -7.34 3.04 -6.48
N CYS A 110 -6.13 2.67 -6.87
CA CYS A 110 -5.00 2.56 -5.97
C CYS A 110 -3.86 3.46 -6.44
N SER A 111 -3.45 4.41 -5.61
CA SER A 111 -2.39 5.36 -5.96
C SER A 111 -1.51 5.68 -4.76
N PRO A 112 -0.44 4.88 -4.54
CA PRO A 112 0.56 5.18 -3.53
C PRO A 112 1.53 6.27 -4.03
N ILE A 113 1.87 7.19 -3.12
CA ILE A 113 2.93 8.19 -3.30
C ILE A 113 4.13 7.79 -2.45
N ALA A 114 5.31 7.79 -3.06
CA ALA A 114 6.56 7.52 -2.39
C ALA A 114 7.53 8.71 -2.50
N GLY A 115 8.19 9.03 -1.39
CA GLY A 115 9.41 9.81 -1.38
C GLY A 115 10.61 8.88 -1.57
N ILE A 116 11.37 9.08 -2.63
CA ILE A 116 12.55 8.26 -2.95
C ILE A 116 13.80 8.93 -2.39
N LYS A 117 14.59 8.15 -1.66
CA LYS A 117 15.89 8.55 -1.14
C LYS A 117 16.99 7.67 -1.71
N TYR A 118 17.99 8.26 -2.36
CA TYR A 118 19.20 7.54 -2.76
C TYR A 118 20.09 7.33 -1.53
N ASP A 119 20.60 6.13 -1.41
CA ASP A 119 21.47 5.72 -0.31
C ASP A 119 22.52 4.72 -0.81
N LYS A 120 23.36 4.24 0.09
CA LYS A 120 24.28 3.13 -0.17
C LYS A 120 24.01 1.98 0.79
N ASP A 121 24.15 0.76 0.31
CA ASP A 121 24.17 -0.42 1.17
C ASP A 121 25.51 -0.55 1.91
N GLU A 122 25.62 -1.58 2.76
CA GLU A 122 26.83 -1.88 3.55
C GLU A 122 28.08 -2.14 2.70
N PHE A 123 27.91 -2.48 1.41
CA PHE A 123 28.98 -2.71 0.46
C PHE A 123 29.28 -1.49 -0.42
N GLY A 124 28.60 -0.37 -0.20
CA GLY A 124 28.75 0.86 -0.95
C GLY A 124 28.08 0.87 -2.32
N LEU A 125 27.19 -0.09 -2.61
CA LEU A 125 26.35 -0.10 -3.81
C LEU A 125 25.22 0.90 -3.64
N HIS A 126 24.88 1.61 -4.72
CA HIS A 126 23.81 2.60 -4.65
C HIS A 126 22.47 1.88 -4.61
N ILE A 127 21.64 2.26 -3.65
CA ILE A 127 20.29 1.76 -3.48
C ILE A 127 19.32 2.94 -3.44
N LYS A 128 18.05 2.64 -3.67
CA LYS A 128 16.95 3.57 -3.48
C LYS A 128 16.05 3.04 -2.39
N LYS A 129 15.76 3.87 -1.39
CA LYS A 129 14.76 3.60 -0.35
C LYS A 129 13.49 4.39 -0.70
N ALA A 130 12.35 3.70 -0.72
CA ALA A 130 11.05 4.30 -0.98
C ALA A 130 10.28 4.45 0.33
N TYR A 131 9.91 5.68 0.70
CA TYR A 131 9.09 5.96 1.87
C TYR A 131 7.68 6.25 1.39
N ILE A 132 6.71 5.38 1.68
CA ILE A 132 5.31 5.60 1.28
C ILE A 132 4.74 6.72 2.14
N LEU A 133 4.40 7.85 1.52
CA LEU A 133 4.01 9.09 2.18
C LEU A 133 2.49 9.20 2.36
N ASP A 134 1.75 8.84 1.32
CA ASP A 134 0.29 8.86 1.31
C ASP A 134 -0.22 7.83 0.30
N VAL A 135 -1.46 7.36 0.49
CA VAL A 135 -2.10 6.40 -0.41
C VAL A 135 -3.54 6.81 -0.63
N LEU A 136 -3.95 6.87 -1.90
CA LEU A 136 -5.35 6.93 -2.28
C LEU A 136 -5.82 5.52 -2.64
N TYR A 137 -6.74 4.95 -1.86
CA TYR A 137 -7.28 3.61 -2.08
C TYR A 137 -8.82 3.64 -1.95
N THR A 138 -9.55 3.54 -3.05
CA THR A 138 -11.00 3.78 -3.04
C THR A 138 -11.76 3.13 -4.19
N GLN A 139 -13.04 2.79 -3.98
CA GLN A 139 -13.96 2.21 -4.96
C GLN A 139 -15.01 3.23 -5.48
N GLU A 140 -14.80 4.52 -5.19
CA GLU A 140 -15.71 5.59 -5.60
C GLU A 140 -15.75 5.74 -7.14
N GLY A 141 -16.84 6.29 -7.66
CA GLY A 141 -17.02 6.47 -9.11
C GLY A 141 -16.08 7.50 -9.75
N LEU A 142 -15.80 7.33 -11.04
CA LEU A 142 -14.84 8.13 -11.83
C LEU A 142 -14.99 9.66 -11.68
N GLY A 143 -16.21 10.19 -11.63
CA GLY A 143 -16.45 11.63 -11.49
C GLY A 143 -15.98 12.22 -10.14
N ILE A 144 -15.98 11.40 -9.09
CA ILE A 144 -15.52 11.78 -7.75
C ILE A 144 -14.00 11.57 -7.65
N THR A 145 -13.51 10.44 -8.17
CA THR A 145 -12.11 10.05 -8.05
C THR A 145 -11.14 10.97 -8.79
N GLU A 146 -11.56 11.61 -9.89
CA GLU A 146 -10.73 12.61 -10.57
C GLU A 146 -10.38 13.79 -9.67
N GLN A 147 -11.36 14.36 -8.97
CA GLN A 147 -11.11 15.49 -8.08
C GLN A 147 -10.31 15.04 -6.85
N MET A 148 -10.64 13.87 -6.30
CA MET A 148 -9.86 13.27 -5.21
C MET A 148 -8.39 13.09 -5.61
N MET A 149 -8.12 12.69 -6.85
CA MET A 149 -6.76 12.55 -7.37
C MET A 149 -6.04 13.90 -7.48
N VAL A 150 -6.71 14.93 -8.01
CA VAL A 150 -6.15 16.30 -8.08
C VAL A 150 -5.75 16.79 -6.69
N ASP A 151 -6.67 16.70 -5.73
CA ASP A 151 -6.45 17.16 -4.35
C ASP A 151 -5.34 16.35 -3.69
N PHE A 152 -5.32 15.03 -3.91
CA PHE A 152 -4.30 14.11 -3.39
C PHE A 152 -2.91 14.43 -3.93
N LEU A 153 -2.77 14.66 -5.25
CA LEU A 153 -1.49 14.97 -5.88
C LEU A 153 -0.99 16.36 -5.46
N VAL A 154 -1.86 17.36 -5.42
CA VAL A 154 -1.49 18.73 -5.04
C VAL A 154 -1.07 18.81 -3.57
N LYS A 155 -1.83 18.18 -2.67
CA LYS A 155 -1.50 18.08 -1.24
C LYS A 155 -0.13 17.45 -1.00
N ASN A 156 0.20 16.42 -1.76
CA ASN A 156 1.44 15.65 -1.58
C ASN A 156 2.62 16.15 -2.43
N ASN A 157 2.47 17.25 -3.18
CA ASN A 157 3.55 17.89 -3.93
C ASN A 157 4.51 18.69 -3.03
N ILE A 158 4.99 18.06 -1.96
CA ILE A 158 5.72 18.67 -0.84
C ILE A 158 7.04 19.34 -1.23
N GLN A 159 7.62 19.00 -2.38
CA GLN A 159 8.88 19.58 -2.91
C GLN A 159 8.68 20.36 -4.21
N ASN A 160 7.42 20.68 -4.55
CA ASN A 160 7.05 21.35 -5.78
C ASN A 160 7.68 20.73 -7.04
N SER A 161 7.74 19.41 -7.07
CA SER A 161 8.16 18.60 -8.20
C SER A 161 7.75 17.15 -7.90
N MET A 162 6.81 16.62 -8.68
CA MET A 162 6.36 15.24 -8.55
C MET A 162 6.23 14.59 -9.92
N ASN A 163 6.78 13.39 -10.04
CA ASN A 163 6.61 12.53 -11.20
C ASN A 163 5.45 11.57 -10.95
N VAL A 164 4.57 11.43 -11.93
CA VAL A 164 3.38 10.58 -11.82
C VAL A 164 3.31 9.69 -13.02
N ARG A 165 3.25 8.37 -12.79
CA ARG A 165 2.94 7.38 -13.82
C ARG A 165 1.52 6.91 -13.65
N ALA A 166 0.71 7.10 -14.68
CA ALA A 166 -0.66 6.64 -14.72
C ALA A 166 -0.81 5.49 -15.70
N GLU A 167 -1.19 4.32 -15.18
CA GLU A 167 -1.54 3.19 -16.01
C GLU A 167 -2.79 3.52 -16.83
N SER A 168 -2.71 3.28 -18.14
CA SER A 168 -3.79 3.57 -19.08
C SER A 168 -4.24 2.28 -19.72
N GLN A 169 -5.36 1.74 -19.22
CA GLN A 169 -6.22 0.87 -20.02
C GLN A 169 -7.26 1.73 -20.77
N ALA A 170 -8.18 1.09 -21.50
CA ALA A 170 -9.08 1.77 -22.45
C ALA A 170 -9.92 2.94 -21.86
N GLY A 171 -10.05 3.04 -20.52
CA GLY A 171 -10.64 4.19 -19.80
C GLY A 171 -9.65 5.14 -19.10
N GLY A 172 -8.46 4.66 -18.69
CA GLY A 172 -7.49 5.41 -17.89
C GLY A 172 -6.85 6.62 -18.62
N GLY A 173 -6.79 6.57 -19.95
CA GLY A 173 -6.26 7.68 -20.76
C GLY A 173 -7.09 8.98 -20.63
N TYR A 174 -8.42 8.88 -20.49
CA TYR A 174 -9.26 10.06 -20.26
C TYR A 174 -9.11 10.59 -18.83
N PHE A 175 -8.99 9.69 -17.85
CA PHE A 175 -8.79 10.03 -16.44
C PHE A 175 -7.51 10.86 -16.25
N SER A 176 -6.37 10.38 -16.75
CA SER A 176 -5.09 11.06 -16.61
C SER A 176 -5.07 12.43 -17.29
N LEU A 177 -5.70 12.55 -18.48
CA LEU A 177 -5.84 13.80 -19.20
C LEU A 177 -6.71 14.82 -18.45
N ASN A 178 -7.82 14.38 -17.86
CA ASN A 178 -8.71 15.23 -17.09
C ASN A 178 -8.03 15.73 -15.81
N VAL A 179 -7.36 14.85 -15.06
CA VAL A 179 -6.57 15.22 -13.87
C VAL A 179 -5.49 16.24 -14.24
N LYS A 180 -4.74 16.01 -15.33
CA LYS A 180 -3.71 16.94 -15.82
C LYS A 180 -4.29 18.31 -16.18
N LYS A 181 -5.46 18.34 -16.82
CA LYS A 181 -6.16 19.58 -17.19
C LYS A 181 -6.64 20.35 -15.96
N LYS A 182 -7.24 19.67 -14.98
CA LYS A 182 -7.69 20.29 -13.72
C LYS A 182 -6.52 20.89 -12.94
N ILE A 183 -5.43 20.13 -12.75
CA ILE A 183 -4.21 20.64 -12.09
C ILE A 183 -3.69 21.91 -12.80
N ARG A 184 -3.62 21.90 -14.14
CA ARG A 184 -3.13 23.05 -14.90
C ARG A 184 -4.00 24.30 -14.73
N ASN A 185 -5.32 24.12 -14.65
CA ASN A 185 -6.28 25.22 -14.56
C ASN A 185 -6.38 25.77 -13.13
N ASP A 186 -6.50 24.88 -12.15
CA ASP A 186 -6.86 25.23 -10.77
C ASP A 186 -5.60 25.41 -9.89
N HIS A 187 -4.49 24.77 -10.26
CA HIS A 187 -3.22 24.78 -9.53
C HIS A 187 -2.02 25.03 -10.46
N PRO A 188 -1.97 26.14 -11.23
CA PRO A 188 -0.99 26.37 -12.28
C PRO A 188 0.48 26.42 -11.81
N THR A 189 0.72 26.64 -10.52
CA THR A 189 2.07 26.65 -9.93
C THR A 189 2.57 25.28 -9.50
N ALA A 190 1.70 24.27 -9.44
CA ALA A 190 2.06 22.92 -9.03
C ALA A 190 2.82 22.20 -10.16
N LYS A 191 4.10 21.87 -9.93
CA LYS A 191 4.90 21.12 -10.90
C LYS A 191 4.66 19.62 -10.76
N ILE A 192 3.60 19.14 -11.39
CA ILE A 192 3.22 17.72 -11.41
C ILE A 192 3.30 17.20 -12.84
N TYR A 193 4.21 16.25 -13.08
CA TYR A 193 4.48 15.68 -14.39
C TYR A 193 3.79 14.32 -14.52
N ILE A 194 2.65 14.30 -15.21
CA ILE A 194 1.88 13.08 -15.45
C ILE A 194 2.22 12.50 -16.81
N GLU A 195 2.75 11.27 -16.79
CA GLU A 195 3.02 10.40 -17.93
C GLU A 195 2.06 9.21 -17.90
N SER A 196 1.42 8.93 -19.03
CA SER A 196 0.54 7.77 -19.20
C SER A 196 1.27 6.68 -19.94
N PHE A 197 1.12 5.44 -19.50
CA PHE A 197 1.77 4.29 -20.12
C PHE A 197 0.82 3.09 -20.11
N HIS A 198 1.13 2.09 -20.95
CA HIS A 198 0.38 0.84 -21.03
C HIS A 198 1.23 -0.28 -20.45
N GLN A 199 0.66 -1.05 -19.53
CA GLN A 199 1.30 -2.20 -18.93
C GLN A 199 0.73 -3.49 -19.56
N SER A 200 1.57 -4.20 -20.32
CA SER A 200 1.18 -5.42 -21.03
C SER A 200 1.74 -6.71 -20.39
N GLU A 201 2.61 -6.58 -19.39
CA GLU A 201 3.23 -7.72 -18.73
C GLU A 201 2.28 -8.43 -17.75
N ASN A 202 2.61 -9.68 -17.43
CA ASN A 202 1.81 -10.48 -16.52
C ASN A 202 1.88 -9.90 -15.09
N LYS A 203 0.73 -9.39 -14.60
CA LYS A 203 0.54 -8.80 -13.27
C LYS A 203 1.08 -9.67 -12.14
N ILE A 204 0.73 -10.96 -12.10
CA ILE A 204 1.18 -11.89 -11.04
C ILE A 204 2.70 -12.07 -11.07
N ALA A 205 3.30 -12.19 -12.25
CA ALA A 205 4.75 -12.32 -12.39
C ALA A 205 5.48 -11.07 -11.88
N ARG A 206 4.99 -9.87 -12.24
CA ARG A 206 5.53 -8.58 -11.79
C ARG A 206 5.49 -8.43 -10.27
N ILE A 207 4.34 -8.72 -9.67
CA ILE A 207 4.14 -8.63 -8.22
C ILE A 207 5.10 -9.58 -7.49
N ASN A 208 5.19 -10.83 -7.95
CA ASN A 208 6.11 -11.81 -7.35
C ASN A 208 7.58 -11.40 -7.50
N ALA A 209 8.00 -10.93 -8.67
CA ALA A 209 9.38 -10.54 -8.94
C ALA A 209 9.84 -9.34 -8.08
N ASN A 210 8.94 -8.39 -7.81
CA ASN A 210 9.25 -7.18 -7.05
C ASN A 210 8.98 -7.28 -5.54
N SER A 211 8.33 -8.36 -5.08
CA SER A 211 7.99 -8.58 -3.66
C SER A 211 9.18 -8.40 -2.71
N ASN A 212 10.34 -8.98 -3.06
CA ASN A 212 11.57 -8.85 -2.27
C ASN A 212 12.11 -7.41 -2.23
N THR A 213 12.02 -6.66 -3.32
CA THR A 213 12.42 -5.24 -3.36
C THR A 213 11.54 -4.43 -2.41
N ILE A 214 10.22 -4.67 -2.45
CA ILE A 214 9.28 -3.99 -1.56
C ILE A 214 9.61 -4.31 -0.10
N MET A 215 9.75 -5.60 0.26
CA MET A 215 10.05 -5.99 1.65
C MET A 215 11.39 -5.45 2.16
N LYS A 216 12.38 -5.17 1.29
CA LYS A 216 13.71 -4.69 1.71
C LYS A 216 13.85 -3.17 1.71
N TYR A 217 13.24 -2.49 0.74
CA TYR A 217 13.55 -1.09 0.45
C TYR A 217 12.36 -0.15 0.56
N PHE A 218 11.16 -0.68 0.81
CA PHE A 218 9.98 0.14 1.02
C PHE A 218 9.70 0.27 2.52
N TYR A 219 9.43 1.50 2.93
CA TYR A 219 9.17 1.90 4.31
C TYR A 219 7.77 2.50 4.39
N PHE A 220 6.95 1.99 5.29
CA PHE A 220 5.57 2.40 5.51
C PHE A 220 5.46 3.17 6.84
N PRO A 221 4.52 4.12 6.97
CA PRO A 221 4.27 4.75 8.26
C PRO A 221 3.92 3.68 9.30
N LYS A 222 4.44 3.82 10.52
CA LYS A 222 4.20 2.84 11.58
C LYS A 222 2.71 2.63 11.89
N ASP A 223 1.90 3.66 11.71
CA ASP A 223 0.45 3.72 11.90
C ASP A 223 -0.36 3.44 10.62
N TRP A 224 0.26 3.02 9.53
CA TRP A 224 -0.40 2.85 8.20
C TRP A 224 -1.60 1.91 8.16
N ARG A 225 -1.82 1.06 9.18
CA ARG A 225 -3.01 0.20 9.25
C ARG A 225 -4.24 0.90 9.83
N THR A 226 -4.02 1.98 10.57
CA THR A 226 -5.04 2.64 11.39
C THR A 226 -5.15 4.14 11.11
N ARG A 227 -4.33 4.69 10.21
CA ARG A 227 -4.24 6.13 9.95
C ARG A 227 -5.54 6.73 9.39
N ASN A 228 -6.13 6.08 8.40
CA ASN A 228 -7.46 6.41 7.85
C ASN A 228 -7.96 5.24 6.99
N LYS A 229 -9.19 5.35 6.45
CA LYS A 229 -9.81 4.32 5.60
C LYS A 229 -8.98 3.89 4.38
N HIS A 230 -8.27 4.81 3.70
CA HIS A 230 -7.48 4.49 2.51
C HIS A 230 -6.28 3.63 2.89
N TRP A 231 -5.58 4.06 3.94
CA TRP A 231 -4.46 3.35 4.54
C TRP A 231 -4.86 1.97 5.08
N ALA A 232 -5.99 1.88 5.79
CA ALA A 232 -6.51 0.62 6.29
C ALA A 232 -6.81 -0.38 5.16
N GLY A 233 -7.55 0.05 4.13
CA GLY A 233 -7.88 -0.77 2.96
C GLY A 233 -6.65 -1.22 2.17
N TYR A 234 -5.73 -0.30 1.90
CA TYR A 234 -4.47 -0.59 1.24
C TYR A 234 -3.61 -1.58 2.05
N SER A 235 -3.49 -1.39 3.36
CA SER A 235 -2.73 -2.29 4.23
C SER A 235 -3.33 -3.70 4.27
N GLU A 236 -4.66 -3.80 4.18
CA GLU A 236 -5.37 -5.07 4.09
C GLU A 236 -5.08 -5.78 2.76
N ALA A 237 -5.14 -5.06 1.64
CA ALA A 237 -4.79 -5.60 0.32
C ALA A 237 -3.34 -6.10 0.27
N MET A 238 -2.39 -5.30 0.78
CA MET A 238 -0.98 -5.69 0.84
C MET A 238 -0.74 -6.92 1.73
N CYS A 239 -1.41 -7.01 2.89
CA CYS A 239 -1.13 -8.09 3.82
C CYS A 239 -1.85 -9.38 3.49
N LYS A 240 -3.01 -9.34 2.83
CA LYS A 240 -3.76 -10.56 2.49
C LYS A 240 -3.31 -11.21 1.19
N TYR A 241 -2.50 -10.51 0.38
CA TYR A 241 -2.08 -11.03 -0.90
C TYR A 241 -1.30 -12.34 -0.75
N SER A 242 -1.84 -13.40 -1.36
CA SER A 242 -1.27 -14.74 -1.30
C SER A 242 -0.35 -14.97 -2.51
N LYS A 243 0.78 -15.62 -2.25
CA LYS A 243 1.77 -16.04 -3.25
C LYS A 243 1.18 -17.02 -4.26
N GLU A 244 0.23 -17.84 -3.81
CA GLU A 244 -0.47 -18.84 -4.61
C GLU A 244 -1.99 -18.68 -4.41
N GLY A 245 -2.78 -18.98 -5.45
CA GLY A 245 -4.24 -18.92 -5.42
C GLY A 245 -4.84 -17.67 -6.07
N THR A 246 -6.15 -17.50 -5.91
CA THR A 246 -6.91 -16.40 -6.52
C THR A 246 -6.99 -15.23 -5.54
N ASN A 247 -6.30 -14.13 -5.86
CA ASN A 247 -6.39 -12.90 -5.08
C ASN A 247 -7.58 -12.07 -5.59
N THR A 248 -8.59 -11.83 -4.75
CA THR A 248 -9.79 -11.06 -5.13
C THR A 248 -9.52 -9.58 -5.33
N HIS A 249 -8.56 -9.03 -4.58
CA HIS A 249 -8.14 -7.63 -4.65
C HIS A 249 -6.62 -7.58 -4.69
N ASP A 250 -6.07 -7.17 -5.83
CA ASP A 250 -4.64 -7.11 -6.08
C ASP A 250 -4.14 -5.69 -6.45
N ASP A 251 -5.02 -4.69 -6.39
CA ASP A 251 -4.73 -3.29 -6.76
C ASP A 251 -3.62 -2.68 -5.87
N GLY A 252 -3.65 -2.99 -4.57
CA GLY A 252 -2.62 -2.55 -3.62
C GLY A 252 -1.23 -3.08 -3.99
N PRO A 253 -1.04 -4.42 -4.04
CA PRO A 253 0.19 -5.06 -4.48
C PRO A 253 0.66 -4.62 -5.88
N ASP A 254 -0.24 -4.45 -6.84
CA ASP A 254 0.10 -4.05 -8.20
C ASP A 254 0.59 -2.60 -8.28
N ALA A 255 -0.16 -1.65 -7.72
CA ALA A 255 0.26 -0.26 -7.70
C ALA A 255 1.60 -0.07 -6.96
N THR A 256 1.82 -0.84 -5.90
CA THR A 256 3.10 -0.84 -5.16
C THR A 256 4.22 -1.46 -5.98
N THR A 257 3.91 -2.46 -6.81
CA THR A 257 4.84 -3.05 -7.76
C THR A 257 5.24 -2.05 -8.84
N GLY A 258 4.29 -1.24 -9.33
CA GLY A 258 4.55 -0.12 -10.23
C GLY A 258 5.55 0.90 -9.66
N LEU A 259 5.43 1.22 -8.37
CA LEU A 259 6.45 2.01 -7.66
C LEU A 259 7.80 1.28 -7.60
N ALA A 260 7.80 -0.02 -7.28
CA ALA A 260 9.02 -0.82 -7.15
C ALA A 260 9.78 -0.94 -8.48
N GLU A 261 9.08 -0.99 -9.61
CA GLU A 261 9.68 -0.99 -10.93
C GLU A 261 10.40 0.33 -11.23
N HIS A 262 9.81 1.48 -10.85
CA HIS A 262 10.50 2.78 -10.93
C HIS A 262 11.76 2.83 -10.06
N VAL A 263 11.69 2.24 -8.86
CA VAL A 263 12.84 2.11 -7.95
C VAL A 263 13.93 1.21 -8.56
N ASN A 264 13.56 0.06 -9.13
CA ASN A 264 14.49 -0.92 -9.69
C ASN A 264 15.14 -0.49 -11.02
N THR A 265 14.43 0.25 -11.89
CA THR A 265 14.88 0.59 -13.25
C THR A 265 16.20 1.39 -13.28
N GLU A 266 16.55 2.10 -12.20
CA GLU A 266 17.81 2.85 -12.14
C GLU A 266 18.98 2.12 -11.48
N LEU A 267 18.70 1.12 -10.63
CA LEU A 267 19.75 0.26 -10.05
C LEU A 267 20.49 -0.50 -11.15
N THR A 268 19.75 -1.05 -12.11
CA THR A 268 20.30 -1.79 -13.26
C THR A 268 21.08 -0.90 -14.23
N MET A 269 20.62 0.33 -14.48
CA MET A 269 21.36 1.30 -15.31
C MET A 269 22.70 1.70 -14.69
N LEU A 270 22.72 1.95 -13.37
CA LEU A 270 23.94 2.36 -12.68
C LEU A 270 24.97 1.23 -12.57
N ASP A 271 24.51 -0.01 -12.37
CA ASP A 271 25.36 -1.20 -12.38
C ASP A 271 25.91 -1.51 -13.78
N ALA A 272 25.08 -1.36 -14.83
CA ALA A 272 25.51 -1.51 -16.22
C ALA A 272 26.56 -0.45 -16.63
N LEU A 273 26.40 0.80 -16.18
CA LEU A 273 27.38 1.88 -16.42
C LEU A 273 28.72 1.65 -15.71
N LYS A 274 28.71 1.04 -14.52
CA LYS A 274 29.93 0.69 -13.78
C LYS A 274 30.67 -0.49 -14.40
N GLN A 275 29.95 -1.50 -14.91
CA GLN A 275 30.57 -2.61 -15.63
C GLN A 275 31.26 -2.15 -16.93
N ARG A 276 30.67 -1.18 -17.65
CA ARG A 276 31.30 -0.56 -18.83
C ARG A 276 32.53 0.29 -18.55
N ARG A 277 32.75 0.75 -17.31
CA ARG A 277 33.97 1.50 -16.92
C ARG A 277 35.12 0.60 -16.46
N LYS A 278 34.86 -0.71 -16.27
CA LYS A 278 35.86 -1.71 -15.88
C LYS A 278 36.29 -2.62 -17.06
N ALA A 279 35.70 -2.44 -18.23
CA ALA A 279 36.10 -3.04 -19.50
C ALA A 279 36.81 -1.98 -20.35
#